data_AF-A0A8X6LBP8-F1
#
_entry.id   AF-A0A8X6LBP8-F1
#
_cell.length_a   1.000
_cell.length_b   1.000
_cell.length_c   1.000
_cell.angle_alpha   90.00
_cell.angle_beta   90.00
_cell.angle_gamma   90.00
#
_symmetry.space_group_name_H-M   'P 1'
#
loop_
_entity.id
_entity.type
_entity.pdbx_description
1 polymer ?
#
loop_
_entity_poly.entity_id
_entity_poly.type
_entity_poly.pdbx_seq_one_letter_code
_entity_poly.pdbx_strand_id
1 'polypeptide(L)' 'MGSNIRSLEDALNSSLLNLATWANTNKMEVSVEKTVSQLFTLSTKQHLFHLEYKGLPLKQVFLSKYLGMHLDSKL' A
#
# COMPACT_ATOMS: atom_id res chain seq x y z
N MET A 1 17.40 -11.09 -7.96
CA MET A 1 16.91 -9.90 -7.22
C MET A 1 15.37 -9.85 -7.16
N GLY A 2 14.71 -10.94 -6.77
CA GLY A 2 13.23 -11.00 -6.67
C GLY A 2 12.69 -11.25 -5.26
N SER A 3 13.55 -11.55 -4.27
CA SER A 3 13.11 -11.91 -2.92
C SER A 3 12.65 -10.70 -2.10
N ASN A 4 13.28 -9.52 -2.27
CA ASN A 4 12.97 -8.34 -1.45
C ASN A 4 11.56 -7.79 -1.63
N ILE A 5 11.00 -7.88 -2.84
CA ILE A 5 9.68 -7.32 -3.15
C ILE A 5 8.57 -8.18 -2.55
N ARG A 6 8.70 -9.51 -2.62
CA ARG A 6 7.75 -10.43 -2.00
C ARG A 6 7.79 -10.30 -0.48
N SER A 7 8.96 -10.26 0.12
CA SER A 7 9.09 -10.05 1.57
C SER A 7 8.50 -8.71 2.03
N LEU A 8 8.60 -7.65 1.21
CA LEU A 8 7.94 -6.38 1.47
C LEU A 8 6.41 -6.52 1.39
N GLU A 9 5.89 -7.18 0.36
CA GLU A 9 4.46 -7.43 0.20
C GLU A 9 3.88 -8.21 1.40
N ASP A 10 4.55 -9.28 1.81
CA ASP A 10 4.16 -10.10 2.97
C ASP A 10 4.14 -9.27 4.27
N ALA A 11 5.16 -8.43 4.47
CA ALA A 11 5.25 -7.55 5.63
C ALA A 11 4.15 -6.48 5.64
N LEU A 12 3.82 -5.91 4.49
CA LEU A 12 2.75 -4.92 4.35
C LEU A 12 1.38 -5.56 4.56
N ASN A 13 1.13 -6.75 4.01
CA ASN A 13 -0.12 -7.49 4.23
C ASN A 13 -0.29 -7.90 5.71
N SER A 14 0.80 -8.33 6.36
CA SER A 14 0.79 -8.59 7.81
C SER A 14 0.44 -7.33 8.62
N SER A 15 0.95 -6.18 8.20
CA SER A 15 0.64 -4.89 8.83
C SER A 15 -0.82 -4.48 8.61
N LEU A 16 -1.38 -4.71 7.42
CA LEU A 16 -2.79 -4.46 7.11
C LEU A 16 -3.73 -5.37 7.92
N LEU A 17 -3.34 -6.63 8.17
CA LEU A 17 -4.08 -7.52 9.06
C LEU A 17 -4.10 -7.00 10.51
N ASN A 18 -2.96 -6.51 11.01
CA ASN A 18 -2.89 -5.91 12.34
C ASN A 18 -3.74 -4.63 12.43
N LEU A 19 -3.70 -3.79 11.38
CA LEU A 19 -4.55 -2.61 11.29
C LEU A 19 -6.04 -2.98 11.29
N ALA A 20 -6.42 -4.02 10.54
CA ALA A 20 -7.81 -4.49 10.50
C ALA A 20 -8.30 -4.98 11.86
N THR A 21 -7.44 -5.71 12.59
CA THR A 21 -7.71 -6.15 13.96
C THR A 21 -7.91 -4.97 14.89
N TRP A 22 -6.97 -4.01 14.88
CA TRP A 22 -7.05 -2.81 15.71
C TRP A 22 -8.29 -1.97 15.40
N ALA A 23 -8.60 -1.72 14.13
CA ALA A 23 -9.77 -0.95 13.72
C ALA A 23 -11.06 -1.62 14.22
N ASN A 24 -11.15 -2.95 14.11
CA ASN A 24 -12.29 -3.71 14.60
C ASN A 24 -12.46 -3.60 16.13
N THR A 25 -11.37 -3.74 16.89
CA THR A 25 -11.38 -3.56 18.36
C THR A 25 -11.89 -2.17 18.76
N ASN A 26 -11.56 -1.15 17.97
CA ASN A 26 -11.97 0.24 18.21
C ASN A 26 -13.31 0.61 17.57
N LYS A 27 -14.05 -0.35 17.01
CA LYS A 27 -15.32 -0.13 16.30
C LYS A 27 -15.19 0.89 15.15
N MET A 28 -14.04 0.92 14.50
CA MET A 28 -13.77 1.72 13.31
C MET A 28 -13.90 0.88 12.05
N GLU A 29 -14.39 1.52 10.99
CA GLU A 29 -14.53 0.90 9.68
C GLU A 29 -13.66 1.63 8.65
N VAL A 30 -12.92 0.86 7.85
CA VAL A 30 -12.12 1.36 6.75
C VAL A 30 -12.84 1.01 5.45
N SER A 31 -13.19 2.02 4.67
CA SER A 31 -13.81 1.84 3.35
C SER A 31 -12.74 1.46 2.34
N VAL A 32 -12.68 0.16 1.99
CA VAL A 32 -11.71 -0.36 1.02
C VAL A 32 -11.88 0.28 -0.35
N GLU A 33 -13.12 0.54 -0.79
CA GLU A 33 -13.43 1.17 -2.09
C GLU A 33 -12.83 2.56 -2.27
N LYS A 34 -12.66 3.30 -1.16
CA LYS A 34 -12.07 4.65 -1.14
C LYS A 34 -10.60 4.63 -0.78
N THR A 35 -10.04 3.46 -0.49
CA THR A 35 -8.64 3.30 -0.07
C THR A 35 -7.79 2.86 -1.25
N VAL A 36 -6.64 3.50 -1.42
CA VAL A 36 -5.67 3.17 -2.46
C VAL A 36 -4.33 2.83 -1.84
N SER A 37 -3.54 2.00 -2.52
CA SER A 37 -2.15 1.71 -2.17
C SER A 37 -1.20 2.40 -3.16
N GLN A 38 -0.08 2.89 -2.66
CA GLN A 38 0.94 3.51 -3.49
C GLN A 38 2.32 3.24 -2.91
N LEU A 39 3.24 2.74 -3.75
CA LEU A 39 4.65 2.66 -3.41
C LEU A 39 5.39 3.85 -4.03
N PHE A 40 6.11 4.58 -3.19
CA PHE A 40 7.08 5.58 -3.62
C PHE A 40 8.47 4.95 -3.66
N THR A 41 9.15 5.07 -4.79
CA THR A 41 10.48 4.50 -5.00
C THR A 41 11.30 5.45 -5.86
N LEU A 42 12.62 5.45 -5.64
CA LEU A 42 13.59 6.16 -6.49
C LEU A 42 13.84 5.40 -7.80
N SER A 43 13.37 4.15 -7.91
CA SER A 43 13.49 3.39 -9.15
C SER A 43 12.51 3.91 -10.20
N THR A 44 12.96 4.02 -11.44
CA THR A 44 12.09 4.23 -12.60
C THR A 44 11.22 3.00 -12.91
N LYS A 45 11.50 1.85 -12.28
CA LYS A 45 10.74 0.62 -12.47
C LYS A 45 9.48 0.63 -11.61
N GLN A 46 8.33 0.47 -12.27
CA GLN A 46 7.09 0.19 -11.57
C GLN A 46 7.12 -1.21 -10.97
N HIS A 47 6.77 -1.29 -9.70
CA HIS A 47 6.62 -2.52 -8.96
C HIS A 47 5.14 -2.73 -8.66
N LEU A 48 4.59 -3.85 -9.15
CA LEU A 48 3.24 -4.27 -8.84
C LEU A 48 3.24 -4.96 -7.48
N PHE A 49 2.28 -4.59 -6.63
CA PHE A 49 2.06 -5.22 -5.33
C PHE A 49 0.60 -5.62 -5.20
N HIS A 50 0.39 -6.73 -4.53
CA HIS A 50 -0.94 -7.19 -4.17
C HIS A 50 -1.14 -7.00 -2.67
N LEU A 51 -1.84 -5.91 -2.31
CA LEU A 51 -2.18 -5.64 -0.91
C LEU A 51 -3.66 -5.90 -0.67
N GLU A 52 -3.97 -6.56 0.44
CA GLU A 52 -5.33 -6.90 0.82
C GLU A 52 -5.67 -6.37 2.22
N TYR A 53 -6.87 -5.84 2.36
CA TYR A 53 -7.44 -5.45 3.65
C TYR A 53 -8.72 -6.25 3.88
N LYS A 54 -8.74 -7.08 4.93
CA LYS A 54 -9.84 -8.02 5.23
C LYS A 54 -10.18 -8.94 4.04
N GLY A 55 -9.17 -9.36 3.27
CA GLY A 55 -9.34 -10.21 2.08
C GLY A 55 -9.89 -9.47 0.84
N LEU A 56 -10.05 -8.14 0.90
CA LEU A 56 -10.39 -7.32 -0.25
C LEU A 56 -9.13 -6.64 -0.80
N PRO A 57 -8.86 -6.72 -2.12
CA PRO A 57 -7.68 -6.10 -2.70
C PRO A 57 -7.78 -4.57 -2.68
N LEU A 58 -6.68 -3.93 -2.32
CA LEU A 58 -6.53 -2.47 -2.40
C LEU A 58 -6.14 -2.06 -3.81
N LYS A 59 -6.77 -0.99 -4.32
CA LYS A 59 -6.42 -0.44 -5.64
C LYS A 59 -5.05 0.23 -5.60
N GLN A 60 -4.10 -0.30 -6.36
CA GLN A 60 -2.80 0.36 -6.53
C GLN A 60 -2.91 1.57 -7.47
N VAL A 61 -2.27 2.68 -7.09
CA VAL A 61 -2.16 3.90 -7.91
C VAL A 61 -0.71 4.33 -8.08
N PHE A 62 -0.43 4.98 -9.21
CA PHE A 62 0.90 5.48 -9.58
C PHE A 62 0.80 6.98 -9.85
N LEU A 63 0.92 7.79 -8.79
CA LEU A 63 0.80 9.25 -8.85
C LEU A 63 2.14 9.90 -8.46
N SER A 64 2.61 10.88 -9.23
CA SER A 64 3.79 11.67 -8.85
C SER A 64 3.50 12.75 -7.80
N LYS A 65 2.24 12.85 -7.34
CA LYS A 65 1.80 13.84 -6.36
C LYS A 65 1.05 13.16 -5.22
N TYR A 66 1.47 13.43 -3.99
CA TYR A 66 0.82 12.95 -2.78
C TYR A 66 0.77 14.07 -1.74
N LEU A 67 -0.42 14.33 -1.17
CA LEU A 67 -0.66 15.39 -0.17
C LEU A 67 -0.10 16.77 -0.57
N GLY A 68 -0.21 17.13 -1.85
CA GLY A 68 0.26 18.42 -2.36
C GLY A 68 1.76 18.48 -2.70
N MET A 69 2.55 17.48 -2.31
CA MET A 69 3.96 17.37 -2.65
C MET A 69 4.13 16.67 -3.99
N HIS A 70 4.95 17.26 -4.87
CA HIS A 70 5.45 16.58 -6.05
C HIS A 70 6.68 15.76 -5.64
N LEU A 71 6.62 14.46 -5.84
CA LEU A 71 7.80 13.63 -5.74
C LEU A 71 8.53 13.83 -7.06
N ASP A 72 9.63 14.58 -6.98
CA ASP A 72 10.41 14.97 -8.14
C ASP A 72 10.73 13.71 -8.95
N SER A 73 10.44 13.75 -10.25
CA SER A 73 10.60 12.62 -11.17
C SER A 73 12.08 12.31 -11.47
N LYS A 74 12.99 13.01 -10.78
CA LYS A 74 14.43 12.83 -10.74
C LYS A 74 14.87 12.49 -9.31
N LEU A 75 14.64 11.26 -8.89
CA LEU A 75 15.48 10.59 -7.89
C LEU A 75 16.21 9.43 -8.54
#